data_AF-A0A3N5YJ25-F1
#
_entry.id   AF-A0A3N5YJ25-F1
#
_cell.length_a   1.000
_cell.length_b   1.000
_cell.length_c   1.000
_cell.angle_alpha   90.00
_cell.angle_beta   90.00
_cell.angle_gamma   90.00
#
_symmetry.space_group_name_H-M   'P 1'
#
loop_
_entity.id
_entity.type
_entity.pdbx_description
1 polymer ?
#
loop_
_entity_poly.entity_id
_entity_poly.type
_entity_poly.pdbx_seq_one_letter_code
_entity_poly.pdbx_strand_id
1 'polypeptide(L)'
;MIDSDDRIPSAIEKIFSASVPKFKTQSHFYGYDGRGSDPTRFDCVYTYNLGLTVFSLIANGATGKMATIRNLEHDFEKWEPMGVPIAPLMRLEERKGKLTLVLEKSLVDLSSPAFKLVEAFREKWLAACPGEDQYRRPGPIQLNNPQEEDRPITLRLNALLNASGS
;
A
#
# COMPACT_ATOMS: atom_id res chain seq x y z
N MET A 1 10.55 50.65 -27.34
CA MET A 1 11.56 49.62 -27.02
C MET A 1 12.10 49.99 -25.66
N ILE A 2 11.97 49.11 -24.67
CA ILE A 2 12.61 49.29 -23.36
C ILE A 2 14.05 48.85 -23.56
N ASP A 3 15.01 49.71 -23.23
CA ASP A 3 16.44 49.40 -23.35
C ASP A 3 16.88 48.48 -22.21
N SER A 4 17.91 47.66 -22.40
CA SER A 4 18.32 46.66 -21.40
C SER A 4 18.83 47.24 -20.07
N ASP A 5 19.10 48.54 -20.03
CA ASP A 5 19.59 49.30 -18.86
C ASP A 5 18.51 50.17 -18.17
N ASP A 6 17.27 50.19 -18.67
CA ASP A 6 16.18 50.96 -18.06
C ASP A 6 15.66 50.28 -16.78
N ARG A 7 15.55 51.05 -15.68
CA ARG A 7 14.96 50.57 -14.42
C ARG A 7 13.51 50.13 -14.64
N ILE A 8 13.21 48.89 -14.26
CA ILE A 8 11.87 48.31 -14.36
C ILE A 8 10.87 49.18 -13.57
N PRO A 9 9.74 49.59 -14.17
CA PRO A 9 8.71 50.34 -13.46
C PRO A 9 8.18 49.58 -12.24
N SER A 10 8.07 50.27 -11.10
CA SER A 10 7.65 49.67 -9.81
C SER A 10 6.28 48.99 -9.84
N ALA A 11 5.39 49.39 -10.78
CA ALA A 11 4.11 48.72 -11.01
C ALA A 11 4.29 47.30 -11.56
N ILE A 12 5.25 47.10 -12.48
CA ILE A 12 5.55 45.79 -13.07
C ILE A 12 6.19 44.88 -12.02
N GLU A 13 7.11 45.40 -11.20
CA GLU A 13 7.73 44.64 -10.11
C GLU A 13 6.71 44.15 -9.08
N LYS A 14 5.71 44.99 -8.74
CA LYS A 14 4.62 44.61 -7.83
C LYS A 14 3.75 43.50 -8.41
N ILE A 15 3.37 43.60 -9.69
CA ILE A 15 2.57 42.57 -10.36
C ILE A 15 3.35 41.26 -10.46
N PHE A 16 4.63 41.33 -10.85
CA PHE A 16 5.50 40.16 -10.93
C PHE A 16 5.65 39.49 -9.55
N SER A 17 5.97 40.25 -8.51
CA SER A 17 6.11 39.74 -7.14
C SER A 17 4.82 39.11 -6.61
N ALA A 18 3.66 39.62 -7.03
CA ALA A 18 2.36 39.04 -6.70
C ALA A 18 2.07 37.75 -7.49
N SER A 19 2.60 37.62 -8.72
CA SER A 19 2.49 36.39 -9.53
C SER A 19 3.46 35.29 -9.12
N VAL A 20 4.54 35.61 -8.40
CA VAL A 20 5.49 34.61 -7.91
C VAL A 20 4.83 33.80 -6.78
N PRO A 21 4.65 32.48 -6.95
CA PRO A 21 4.02 31.66 -5.93
C PRO A 21 4.89 31.59 -4.67
N LYS A 22 4.27 31.81 -3.51
CA LYS A 22 4.93 31.66 -2.20
C LYS A 22 4.87 30.20 -1.77
N PHE A 23 5.91 29.44 -2.09
CA PHE A 23 5.99 28.04 -1.72
C PHE A 23 6.54 27.87 -0.29
N LYS A 24 5.78 27.17 0.56
CA LYS A 24 6.21 26.80 1.92
C LYS A 24 6.02 25.30 2.10
N THR A 25 7.02 24.64 2.67
CA THR A 25 7.01 23.20 2.89
C THR A 25 6.73 22.85 4.35
N GLN A 26 6.12 21.68 4.56
CA GLN A 26 6.00 21.03 5.85
C GLN A 26 6.36 19.55 5.67
N SER A 27 7.26 19.05 6.53
CA SER A 27 7.74 17.66 6.46
C SER A 27 7.03 16.80 7.49
N HIS A 28 6.67 15.59 7.10
CA HIS A 28 6.02 14.59 7.95
C HIS A 28 6.71 13.24 7.80
N PHE A 29 6.87 12.50 8.89
CA PHE A 29 7.37 11.13 8.89
C PHE A 29 6.43 10.25 9.71
N TYR A 30 5.69 9.38 9.04
CA TYR A 30 4.73 8.47 9.66
C TYR A 30 5.27 7.06 9.65
N GLY A 31 5.31 6.41 10.82
CA GLY A 31 5.87 5.06 10.94
C GLY A 31 5.60 4.39 12.29
N TYR A 32 6.19 4.90 13.36
CA TYR A 32 6.08 4.26 14.69
C TYR A 32 4.64 4.18 15.19
N ASP A 33 3.88 5.25 15.05
CA ASP A 33 2.49 5.34 15.53
C ASP A 33 1.60 4.25 14.90
N GLY A 34 1.84 3.91 13.63
CA GLY A 34 1.08 2.87 12.92
C GLY A 34 1.41 1.43 13.32
N ARG A 35 2.52 1.17 14.03
CA ARG A 35 2.94 -0.20 14.39
C ARG A 35 2.38 -0.72 15.71
N GLY A 36 1.92 0.18 16.57
CA GLY A 36 1.30 -0.13 17.87
C GLY A 36 -0.16 0.33 17.98
N SER A 37 -0.76 0.73 16.86
CA SER A 37 -2.18 1.10 16.79
C SER A 37 -3.08 -0.14 16.84
N ASP A 38 -4.36 0.08 17.15
CA ASP A 38 -5.36 -0.98 17.12
C ASP A 38 -5.46 -1.61 15.70
N PRO A 39 -5.49 -2.94 15.61
CA PRO A 39 -5.61 -3.63 14.33
C PRO A 39 -6.97 -3.38 13.67
N THR A 40 -7.01 -3.48 12.34
CA THR A 40 -8.28 -3.50 11.60
C THR A 40 -9.05 -4.78 11.88
N ARG A 41 -10.37 -4.80 11.57
CA ARG A 41 -11.15 -6.04 11.63
C ARG A 41 -10.53 -7.15 10.76
N PHE A 42 -10.02 -6.79 9.59
CA PHE A 42 -9.29 -7.70 8.71
C PHE A 42 -8.10 -8.36 9.43
N ASP A 43 -7.22 -7.55 10.03
CA ASP A 43 -6.03 -8.04 10.72
C ASP A 43 -6.39 -8.89 11.94
N CYS A 44 -7.42 -8.53 12.70
CA CYS A 44 -7.96 -9.33 13.80
C CYS A 44 -8.38 -10.73 13.33
N VAL A 45 -9.25 -10.81 12.32
CA VAL A 45 -9.76 -12.08 11.80
C VAL A 45 -8.63 -12.91 11.16
N TYR A 46 -7.74 -12.26 10.41
CA TYR A 46 -6.63 -12.92 9.73
C TYR A 46 -5.63 -13.52 10.72
N THR A 47 -5.17 -12.73 11.69
CA THR A 47 -4.17 -13.20 12.66
C THR A 47 -4.73 -14.23 13.63
N TYR A 48 -6.01 -14.11 14.02
CA TYR A 48 -6.69 -15.13 14.83
C TYR A 48 -6.75 -16.47 14.09
N ASN A 49 -7.18 -16.46 12.83
CA ASN A 49 -7.24 -17.67 12.00
C ASN A 49 -5.86 -18.26 11.72
N LEU A 50 -4.81 -17.45 11.56
CA LEU A 50 -3.43 -17.94 11.48
C LEU A 50 -3.03 -18.70 12.75
N GLY A 51 -3.34 -18.15 13.93
CA GLY A 51 -3.07 -18.82 15.21
C GLY A 51 -3.77 -20.17 15.33
N LEU A 52 -5.06 -20.22 14.97
CA LEU A 52 -5.83 -21.47 14.95
C LEU A 52 -5.25 -22.48 13.95
N THR A 53 -4.83 -22.00 12.77
CA THR A 53 -4.19 -22.83 11.74
C THR A 53 -2.88 -23.44 12.25
N VAL A 54 -2.03 -22.66 12.92
CA VAL A 54 -0.80 -23.16 13.54
C VAL A 54 -1.11 -24.24 14.57
N PHE A 55 -2.09 -24.01 15.44
CA PHE A 55 -2.51 -25.01 16.42
C PHE A 55 -2.90 -26.33 15.74
N SER A 56 -3.77 -26.28 14.71
CA SER A 56 -4.18 -27.46 13.95
C SER A 56 -3.01 -28.16 13.26
N LEU A 57 -2.05 -27.41 12.69
CA LEU A 57 -0.86 -27.99 12.07
C LEU A 57 0.01 -28.75 13.09
N ILE A 58 0.26 -28.14 14.25
CA ILE A 58 1.06 -28.75 15.33
C ILE A 58 0.36 -29.98 15.90
N ALA A 59 -0.94 -29.89 16.16
CA ALA A 59 -1.73 -31.01 16.69
C ALA A 59 -1.71 -32.25 15.77
N ASN A 60 -1.50 -32.04 14.47
CA ASN A 60 -1.35 -33.10 13.47
C ASN A 60 0.12 -33.46 13.16
N GLY A 61 1.08 -32.99 13.97
CA GLY A 61 2.50 -33.32 13.83
C GLY A 61 3.20 -32.70 12.61
N ALA A 62 2.60 -31.69 11.97
CA ALA A 62 3.21 -31.04 10.82
C ALA A 62 4.39 -30.13 11.24
N THR A 63 5.48 -30.16 10.48
CA THR A 63 6.67 -29.31 10.69
C THR A 63 7.15 -28.71 9.37
N GLY A 64 7.94 -27.62 9.43
CA GLY A 64 8.50 -26.96 8.26
C GLY A 64 7.45 -26.30 7.34
N LYS A 65 6.26 -25.99 7.88
CA LYS A 65 5.17 -25.33 7.16
C LYS A 65 4.90 -23.94 7.72
N MET A 66 4.61 -22.99 6.84
CA MET A 66 4.06 -21.68 7.15
C MET A 66 2.54 -21.76 7.18
N ALA A 67 1.90 -21.29 8.25
CA ALA A 67 0.45 -21.13 8.28
C ALA A 67 0.04 -20.00 7.33
N THR A 68 -1.02 -20.20 6.57
CA THR A 68 -1.51 -19.25 5.58
C THR A 68 -3.03 -19.37 5.48
N ILE A 69 -3.69 -18.29 5.10
CA ILE A 69 -5.12 -18.26 4.81
C ILE A 69 -5.28 -17.90 3.32
N ARG A 70 -6.01 -18.71 2.55
CA ARG A 70 -6.38 -18.38 1.15
C ARG A 70 -7.66 -17.56 1.10
N ASN A 71 -7.96 -17.05 -0.10
CA ASN A 71 -9.22 -16.38 -0.42
C ASN A 71 -9.43 -15.08 0.38
N LEU A 72 -8.34 -14.39 0.75
CA LEU A 72 -8.37 -13.16 1.54
C LEU A 72 -9.13 -12.02 0.83
N GLU A 73 -9.23 -12.09 -0.50
CA GLU A 73 -10.01 -11.18 -1.34
C GLU A 73 -11.53 -11.36 -1.21
N HIS A 74 -11.97 -12.50 -0.68
CA HIS A 74 -13.37 -12.84 -0.47
C HIS A 74 -13.83 -12.53 0.96
N ASP A 75 -15.13 -12.70 1.21
CA ASP A 75 -15.73 -12.54 2.54
C ASP A 75 -15.13 -13.54 3.55
N PHE A 76 -15.14 -13.19 4.83
CA PHE A 76 -14.42 -13.93 5.88
C PHE A 76 -14.84 -15.41 5.96
N GLU A 77 -16.09 -15.72 5.61
CA GLU A 77 -16.66 -17.08 5.60
C GLU A 77 -16.05 -17.98 4.52
N LYS A 78 -15.43 -17.40 3.49
CA LYS A 78 -14.80 -18.11 2.36
C LYS A 78 -13.30 -18.34 2.55
N TRP A 79 -12.76 -17.91 3.69
CA TRP A 79 -11.34 -18.02 3.99
C TRP A 79 -10.95 -19.44 4.34
N GLU A 80 -9.87 -19.92 3.75
CA GLU A 80 -9.43 -21.31 3.88
C GLU A 80 -8.06 -21.39 4.58
N PRO A 81 -7.97 -21.98 5.77
CA PRO A 81 -6.69 -22.19 6.46
C PRO A 81 -5.87 -23.29 5.78
N MET A 82 -4.57 -23.06 5.62
CA MET A 82 -3.64 -24.00 4.99
C MET A 82 -2.23 -23.94 5.61
N GLY A 83 -1.44 -24.99 5.37
CA GLY A 83 -0.01 -25.01 5.69
C GLY A 83 0.83 -25.19 4.44
N VAL A 84 1.65 -24.19 4.09
CA VAL A 84 2.53 -24.21 2.92
C VAL A 84 3.94 -24.62 3.33
N PRO A 85 4.58 -25.62 2.70
CA PRO A 85 5.98 -25.94 2.96
C PRO A 85 6.89 -24.72 2.74
N ILE A 86 7.76 -24.40 3.69
CA ILE A 86 8.60 -23.19 3.58
C ILE A 86 9.79 -23.37 2.64
N ALA A 87 10.34 -24.60 2.55
CA ALA A 87 11.58 -24.87 1.81
C ALA A 87 11.55 -24.42 0.33
N PRO A 88 10.48 -24.65 -0.46
CA PRO A 88 10.41 -24.19 -1.85
C PRO A 88 10.38 -22.66 -2.02
N LEU A 89 10.06 -21.92 -0.96
CA LEU A 89 10.03 -20.46 -0.97
C LEU A 89 11.39 -19.83 -0.68
N MET A 90 12.37 -20.64 -0.28
CA MET A 90 13.69 -20.17 0.13
C MET A 90 14.69 -20.22 -1.03
N ARG A 91 15.62 -19.26 -1.04
CA ARG A 91 16.73 -19.16 -1.99
C ARG A 91 18.03 -18.84 -1.26
N LEU A 92 19.17 -19.14 -1.89
CA LEU A 92 20.47 -18.73 -1.38
C LEU A 92 20.77 -17.29 -1.79
N GLU A 93 21.16 -16.46 -0.82
CA GLU A 93 21.67 -15.11 -1.05
C GLU A 93 23.00 -14.92 -0.32
N GLU A 94 23.92 -14.17 -0.93
CA GLU A 94 25.17 -13.79 -0.26
C GLU A 94 24.94 -12.60 0.67
N ARG A 95 25.25 -12.77 1.95
CA ARG A 95 25.18 -11.71 2.95
C ARG A 95 26.48 -11.67 3.73
N LYS A 96 27.15 -10.51 3.72
CA LYS A 96 28.44 -10.31 4.41
C LYS A 96 29.49 -11.39 4.03
N GLY A 97 29.56 -11.78 2.75
CA GLY A 97 30.52 -12.77 2.26
C GLY A 97 30.16 -14.23 2.52
N LYS A 98 28.93 -14.54 2.98
CA LYS A 98 28.47 -15.92 3.25
C LYS A 98 27.13 -16.20 2.58
N LEU A 99 27.02 -17.39 1.97
CA LEU A 99 25.74 -17.89 1.45
C LEU A 99 24.79 -18.20 2.61
N THR A 100 23.61 -17.61 2.58
CA THR A 100 22.57 -17.78 3.59
C THR A 100 21.26 -18.14 2.90
N LEU A 101 20.53 -19.11 3.47
CA LEU A 101 19.20 -19.47 2.99
C LEU A 101 18.17 -18.44 3.50
N VAL A 102 17.42 -17.83 2.59
CA VAL A 102 16.52 -16.70 2.92
C VAL A 102 15.21 -16.79 2.13
N LEU A 103 14.17 -16.22 2.71
CA LEU A 103 12.91 -15.96 2.01
C LEU A 103 13.07 -14.69 1.17
N GLU A 104 12.70 -14.76 -0.10
CA GLU A 104 12.75 -13.61 -0.99
C GLU A 104 11.77 -12.52 -0.55
N LYS A 105 12.19 -11.26 -0.65
CA LYS A 105 11.29 -10.12 -0.43
C LYS A 105 10.47 -9.91 -1.70
N SER A 106 9.16 -10.04 -1.59
CA SER A 106 8.25 -9.64 -2.67
C SER A 106 8.27 -8.13 -2.83
N LEU A 107 8.74 -7.67 -4.00
CA LEU A 107 8.67 -6.27 -4.41
C LEU A 107 7.33 -5.97 -5.09
N VAL A 108 7.06 -4.69 -5.35
CA VAL A 108 5.89 -4.28 -6.14
C VAL A 108 6.03 -4.82 -7.57
N ASP A 109 5.02 -5.58 -8.01
CA ASP A 109 4.91 -6.01 -9.39
C ASP A 109 4.31 -4.88 -10.24
N LEU A 110 5.11 -4.34 -11.15
CA LEU A 110 4.72 -3.25 -12.06
C LEU A 110 3.67 -3.70 -13.09
N SER A 111 3.48 -5.01 -13.27
CA SER A 111 2.44 -5.56 -14.14
C SER A 111 1.11 -5.80 -13.42
N SER A 112 1.08 -5.66 -12.09
CA SER A 112 -0.10 -5.93 -11.26
C SER A 112 -1.25 -4.95 -11.53
N PRO A 113 -2.52 -5.38 -11.37
CA PRO A 113 -3.69 -4.51 -11.53
C PRO A 113 -3.64 -3.25 -10.67
N ALA A 114 -3.23 -3.39 -9.40
CA ALA A 114 -3.14 -2.26 -8.49
C ALA A 114 -2.13 -1.22 -8.99
N PHE A 115 -0.97 -1.65 -9.49
CA PHE A 115 0.04 -0.74 -10.02
C PHE A 115 -0.41 -0.08 -11.32
N LYS A 116 -1.00 -0.84 -12.25
CA LYS A 116 -1.53 -0.31 -13.51
C LYS A 116 -2.60 0.77 -13.29
N LEU A 117 -3.42 0.63 -12.23
CA LEU A 117 -4.38 1.67 -11.86
C LEU A 117 -3.66 2.94 -11.40
N VAL A 118 -2.64 2.83 -10.54
CA VAL A 118 -1.82 3.99 -10.15
C VAL A 118 -1.19 4.65 -11.37
N GLU A 119 -0.61 3.87 -12.29
CA GLU A 119 -0.01 4.39 -13.53
C GLU A 119 -1.04 5.12 -14.40
N ALA A 120 -2.25 4.58 -14.55
CA ALA A 120 -3.29 5.19 -15.37
C ALA A 120 -3.82 6.50 -14.80
N PHE A 121 -3.84 6.67 -13.48
CA PHE A 121 -4.43 7.84 -12.82
C PHE A 121 -3.42 8.87 -12.29
N ARG A 122 -2.12 8.55 -12.18
CA ARG A 122 -1.12 9.46 -11.58
C ARG A 122 -1.05 10.83 -12.25
N GLU A 123 -1.17 10.90 -13.58
CA GLU A 123 -1.13 12.17 -14.33
C GLU A 123 -2.35 13.04 -14.02
N LYS A 124 -3.51 12.40 -13.80
CA LYS A 124 -4.72 13.10 -13.37
C LYS A 124 -4.59 13.62 -11.94
N TRP A 125 -4.03 12.81 -11.05
CA TRP A 125 -3.83 13.17 -9.65
C TRP A 125 -2.71 14.21 -9.43
N LEU A 126 -1.79 14.36 -10.40
CA LEU A 126 -0.78 15.41 -10.40
C LEU A 126 -1.40 16.82 -10.37
N ALA A 127 -2.63 16.98 -10.88
CA ALA A 127 -3.36 18.25 -10.91
C ALA A 127 -2.55 19.41 -11.54
N ALA A 128 -1.77 19.12 -12.59
CA ALA A 128 -0.91 20.11 -13.26
C ALA A 128 -1.69 21.17 -14.06
N CYS A 129 -2.98 20.95 -14.32
CA CYS A 129 -3.87 21.87 -15.01
C CYS A 129 -4.93 22.43 -14.05
N PRO A 130 -5.47 23.65 -14.29
CA PRO A 130 -6.56 24.19 -13.48
C PRO A 130 -7.76 23.22 -13.42
N GLY A 131 -8.20 22.89 -12.21
CA GLY A 131 -9.28 21.94 -11.96
C GLY A 131 -9.50 21.67 -10.48
N GLU A 132 -10.43 20.77 -10.17
CA GLU A 132 -10.65 20.30 -8.80
C GLU A 132 -9.60 19.29 -8.37
N ASP A 133 -9.15 19.39 -7.12
CA ASP A 133 -8.22 18.44 -6.53
C ASP A 133 -8.90 17.09 -6.24
N GLN A 134 -8.19 15.99 -6.48
CA GLN A 134 -8.72 14.63 -6.39
C GLN A 134 -8.33 13.90 -5.10
N TYR A 135 -8.46 14.54 -3.95
CA TYR A 135 -8.09 13.93 -2.67
C TYR A 135 -9.15 12.94 -2.17
N ARG A 136 -8.70 11.82 -1.61
CA ARG A 136 -9.53 10.96 -0.75
C ARG A 136 -9.22 11.28 0.72
N ARG A 137 -10.26 11.27 1.56
CA ARG A 137 -10.15 11.51 3.00
C ARG A 137 -10.61 10.25 3.74
N PRO A 138 -9.74 9.23 3.88
CA PRO A 138 -10.10 8.06 4.66
C PRO A 138 -10.36 8.46 6.12
N GLY A 139 -11.39 7.86 6.71
CA GLY A 139 -11.68 8.02 8.13
C GLY A 139 -10.75 7.19 9.03
N PRO A 140 -10.87 7.33 10.36
CA PRO A 140 -10.22 6.41 11.30
C PRO A 140 -10.79 4.99 11.17
N ILE A 141 -10.05 4.01 11.67
CA ILE A 141 -10.48 2.60 11.76
C ILE A 141 -11.74 2.51 12.66
N GLN A 142 -12.73 1.71 12.28
CA GLN A 142 -14.02 1.58 12.95
C GLN A 142 -14.53 0.13 13.05
N LEU A 143 -14.06 -0.61 14.06
CA LEU A 143 -14.36 -2.03 14.25
C LEU A 143 -15.86 -2.41 14.28
N ASN A 144 -16.74 -1.48 14.68
CA ASN A 144 -18.18 -1.71 14.86
C ASN A 144 -19.02 -1.16 13.71
N ASN A 145 -18.41 -0.69 12.61
CA ASN A 145 -19.13 -0.13 11.48
C ASN A 145 -19.21 -1.15 10.33
N PRO A 146 -20.42 -1.62 9.95
CA PRO A 146 -20.58 -2.54 8.82
C PRO A 146 -20.27 -1.91 7.45
N GLN A 147 -20.07 -0.59 7.38
CA GLN A 147 -19.64 0.12 6.16
C GLN A 147 -18.11 0.30 6.09
N GLU A 148 -17.35 -0.13 7.09
CA GLU A 148 -15.89 -0.10 7.02
C GLU A 148 -15.40 -0.97 5.85
N GLU A 149 -14.38 -0.49 5.13
CA GLU A 149 -13.72 -1.33 4.13
C GLU A 149 -13.00 -2.47 4.84
N ASP A 150 -13.60 -3.65 4.83
CA ASP A 150 -13.09 -4.85 5.50
C ASP A 150 -11.76 -5.38 4.93
N ARG A 151 -11.20 -4.79 3.86
CA ARG A 151 -9.99 -5.31 3.17
C ARG A 151 -9.10 -4.19 2.61
N PRO A 152 -7.77 -4.37 2.59
CA PRO A 152 -6.87 -3.42 1.93
C PRO A 152 -7.18 -3.25 0.43
N ILE A 153 -7.10 -2.00 -0.06
CA ILE A 153 -7.39 -1.68 -1.47
C ILE A 153 -6.50 -2.44 -2.45
N THR A 154 -5.22 -2.66 -2.11
CA THR A 154 -4.27 -3.39 -2.95
C THR A 154 -4.67 -4.85 -3.15
N LEU A 155 -5.18 -5.49 -2.10
CA LEU A 155 -5.71 -6.86 -2.15
C LEU A 155 -6.92 -6.93 -3.08
N ARG A 156 -7.87 -6.01 -2.92
CA ARG A 156 -9.10 -5.95 -3.74
C ARG A 156 -8.78 -5.71 -5.22
N LEU A 157 -7.89 -4.76 -5.52
CA LEU A 157 -7.54 -4.42 -6.90
C LEU A 157 -6.83 -5.57 -7.60
N ASN A 158 -5.90 -6.24 -6.93
CA ASN A 158 -5.17 -7.36 -7.52
C ASN A 158 -6.07 -8.59 -7.78
N ALA A 159 -7.16 -8.73 -7.03
CA ALA A 159 -8.14 -9.79 -7.24
C ALA A 159 -9.03 -9.59 -8.49
N LEU A 160 -9.08 -8.39 -9.08
CA LEU A 160 -9.97 -8.09 -10.20
C LEU A 160 -9.70 -8.94 -11.46
N LEU A 161 -8.45 -9.38 -11.68
CA LEU A 161 -8.12 -10.27 -12.81
C LEU A 161 -8.47 -11.73 -12.55
N ASN A 162 -8.53 -12.16 -11.28
CA ASN A 162 -8.87 -13.53 -10.93
C ASN A 162 -10.37 -13.81 -11.13
N ALA A 163 -11.21 -12.78 -11.08
CA ALA A 163 -12.66 -12.87 -11.30
C ALA A 163 -13.06 -13.00 -12.79
N SER A 164 -12.17 -12.67 -13.73
CA SER A 164 -12.43 -12.79 -15.18
C SER A 164 -12.10 -14.18 -15.76
N GLY A 165 -11.68 -15.13 -14.92
CA GLY A 165 -11.27 -16.48 -15.32
C GLY A 165 -12.10 -17.63 -14.74
N SER A 166 -13.27 -17.34 -14.15
CA SER A 166 -14.23 -18.35 -13.66
C SER A 166 -15.48 -18.39 -14.52
#